data_AF-A0A016WMX4-F1
#
_entry.id   AF-A0A016WMX4-F1
#
_cell.length_a   1.000
_cell.length_b   1.000
_cell.length_c   1.000
_cell.angle_alpha   90.00
_cell.angle_beta   90.00
_cell.angle_gamma   90.00
#
_symmetry.space_group_name_H-M   'P 1'
#
loop_
_entity.id
_entity.type
_entity.pdbx_description
1 polymer ?
#
loop_
_entity_poly.entity_id
_entity_poly.type
_entity_poly.pdbx_seq_one_letter_code
_entity_poly.pdbx_strand_id
1 'polypeptide(L)'
;MSKTHPPELKKYMDKEMDLKLNGNRRVSGVLRGFDPFMNMVIEKMSKTHPPELKKYMDKEMDLKLNGNRRVSGVLRGFDPFMNMVIEDAIEYPKNGDPVSLGMVVIRGNSVVIMEPKERIS
;
A
#
# COMPACT_ATOMS: atom_id res chain seq x y z
N MET A 1 -22.82 -46.67 14.33
CA MET A 1 -22.00 -45.47 14.59
C MET A 1 -21.09 -45.25 13.39
N SER A 2 -21.47 -44.36 12.46
CA SER A 2 -20.63 -44.04 11.30
C SER A 2 -19.44 -43.21 11.78
N LYS A 3 -18.23 -43.71 11.54
CA LYS A 3 -17.01 -42.93 11.78
C LYS A 3 -16.98 -41.79 10.77
N THR A 4 -17.38 -40.60 11.20
CA THR A 4 -17.18 -39.37 10.44
C THR A 4 -15.69 -39.20 10.23
N HIS A 5 -15.24 -39.44 8.99
CA HIS A 5 -13.89 -39.07 8.58
C HIS A 5 -13.74 -37.56 8.85
N PRO A 6 -12.66 -37.11 9.52
CA PRO A 6 -12.41 -35.69 9.69
C PRO A 6 -12.47 -35.01 8.32
N PRO A 7 -13.13 -33.84 8.20
CA PRO A 7 -13.21 -33.14 6.93
C PRO A 7 -11.81 -32.94 6.35
N GLU A 8 -11.67 -33.24 5.06
CA GLU A 8 -10.44 -33.06 4.28
C GLU A 8 -9.82 -31.65 4.40
N LEU A 9 -10.59 -30.67 4.91
CA LEU A 9 -10.18 -29.30 5.20
C LEU A 9 -8.88 -29.17 6.00
N LYS A 10 -8.56 -30.13 6.88
CA LYS A 10 -7.31 -30.10 7.66
C LYS A 10 -6.07 -30.07 6.77
N LYS A 11 -6.10 -30.65 5.55
CA LYS A 11 -4.97 -30.63 4.60
C LYS A 11 -4.75 -29.28 3.92
N TYR A 12 -5.70 -28.36 4.08
CA TYR A 12 -5.68 -27.02 3.50
C TYR A 12 -5.44 -25.92 4.54
N MET A 13 -5.28 -26.28 5.82
CA MET A 13 -4.83 -25.34 6.85
C MET A 13 -3.53 -24.65 6.42
N ASP A 14 -3.43 -23.35 6.66
CA ASP A 14 -2.30 -22.49 6.32
C ASP A 14 -1.97 -22.38 4.82
N LYS A 15 -2.85 -22.88 3.94
CA LYS A 15 -2.72 -22.69 2.49
C LYS A 15 -3.54 -21.50 2.02
N GLU A 16 -3.00 -20.80 1.02
CA GLU A 16 -3.75 -19.82 0.25
C GLU A 16 -4.80 -20.53 -0.61
N MET A 17 -6.02 -20.01 -0.60
CA MET A 17 -7.14 -20.53 -1.37
C MET A 17 -7.93 -19.40 -2.00
N ASP A 18 -8.34 -19.63 -3.25
CA ASP A 18 -9.34 -18.84 -3.95
C ASP A 18 -10.68 -19.55 -3.91
N LEU A 19 -11.58 -19.06 -3.06
CA LEU A 19 -12.91 -19.62 -2.86
C LEU A 19 -13.94 -18.87 -3.68
N LYS A 20 -14.70 -19.60 -4.51
CA LYS A 20 -15.90 -19.08 -5.17
C LYS A 20 -17.12 -19.44 -4.31
N LEU A 21 -17.79 -18.42 -3.79
CA LEU A 21 -19.02 -18.54 -3.03
C LEU A 21 -20.24 -18.37 -3.96
N ASN A 22 -21.42 -18.76 -3.45
CA ASN A 22 -22.68 -18.55 -4.14
C ASN A 22 -22.90 -17.05 -4.45
N GLY A 23 -23.55 -16.77 -5.57
CA GLY A 23 -23.77 -15.39 -6.04
C GLY A 23 -22.54 -14.73 -6.65
N ASN A 24 -21.66 -15.52 -7.28
CA ASN A 24 -20.45 -15.03 -7.99
C ASN A 24 -19.41 -14.32 -7.10
N ARG A 25 -19.56 -14.39 -5.78
CA ARG A 25 -18.61 -13.82 -4.82
C ARG A 25 -17.33 -14.65 -4.81
N ARG A 26 -16.18 -14.00 -4.78
CA ARG A 26 -14.87 -14.64 -4.63
C ARG A 26 -14.18 -14.14 -3.36
N VAL A 27 -13.50 -15.04 -2.66
CA VAL A 27 -12.71 -14.73 -1.46
C VAL A 27 -11.37 -15.42 -1.61
N SER A 28 -10.28 -14.65 -1.60
CA SER A 28 -8.91 -15.13 -1.59
C SER A 28 -8.32 -14.96 -0.19
N GLY A 29 -7.65 -15.96 0.35
CA GLY A 29 -6.98 -15.84 1.64
C GLY A 29 -6.47 -17.17 2.19
N VAL A 30 -5.89 -17.13 3.39
CA VAL A 30 -5.33 -18.31 4.06
C VAL A 30 -6.37 -18.94 4.97
N LEU A 31 -6.55 -20.26 4.88
CA LEU A 31 -7.42 -21.00 5.81
C LEU A 31 -6.75 -21.12 7.18
N ARG A 32 -7.32 -20.48 8.19
CA ARG A 32 -6.81 -20.51 9.58
C ARG A 32 -7.57 -21.44 10.50
N GLY A 33 -8.74 -21.89 10.10
CA GLY A 33 -9.53 -22.81 10.91
C GLY A 33 -10.87 -23.12 10.27
N PHE A 34 -11.56 -24.12 10.84
CA PHE A 34 -12.93 -24.44 10.52
C PHE A 34 -13.62 -25.01 11.76
N ASP A 35 -14.92 -24.79 11.88
CA ASP A 35 -15.72 -25.38 12.96
C ASP A 35 -16.33 -26.75 12.55
N PRO A 36 -16.96 -27.49 13.48
CA PRO A 36 -17.62 -28.76 13.16
C PRO A 36 -18.75 -28.67 12.12
N PHE A 37 -19.26 -27.46 11.84
CA PHE A 37 -20.30 -27.18 10.84
C PHE A 37 -19.71 -26.73 9.48
N MET A 38 -18.39 -26.85 9.28
CA MET A 38 -17.66 -26.45 8.07
C MET A 38 -17.64 -24.94 7.79
N ASN A 39 -17.87 -24.10 8.80
CA ASN A 39 -17.64 -22.66 8.64
C ASN A 39 -16.14 -22.40 8.59
N MET A 40 -15.66 -21.83 7.49
CA MET A 40 -14.22 -21.60 7.25
C MET A 40 -13.79 -20.22 7.75
N VAL A 41 -12.69 -20.17 8.51
CA VAL A 41 -12.02 -18.94 8.92
C VAL A 41 -10.94 -18.62 7.90
N ILE A 42 -11.19 -17.62 7.06
CA ILE A 42 -10.26 -17.15 6.05
C ILE A 42 -9.61 -15.85 6.51
N GLU A 43 -8.31 -15.88 6.75
CA GLU A 43 -7.52 -14.67 6.90
C GLU A 43 -7.28 -14.11 5.50
N LYS A 44 -7.96 -13.01 5.17
CA LYS A 44 -7.67 -12.28 3.93
C LYS A 44 -6.24 -11.78 4.00
N MET A 45 -5.42 -12.20 3.05
CA MET A 45 -4.18 -11.48 2.82
C MET A 45 -4.56 -10.06 2.38
N SER A 46 -4.15 -9.06 3.16
CA SER A 46 -4.02 -7.73 2.59
C SER A 46 -2.92 -7.84 1.57
N LYS A 47 -3.29 -7.98 0.29
CA LYS A 47 -2.41 -7.50 -0.76
C LYS A 47 -2.32 -6.01 -0.49
N THR A 48 -1.30 -5.60 0.26
CA THR A 48 -0.91 -4.20 0.32
C THR A 48 -0.53 -3.89 -1.11
N HIS A 49 -1.49 -3.37 -1.86
CA HIS A 49 -1.23 -2.95 -3.22
C HIS A 49 -0.10 -1.94 -3.11
N PRO A 50 1.05 -2.18 -3.77
CA PRO A 50 2.11 -1.20 -3.79
C PRO A 50 1.49 0.13 -4.20
N PRO A 51 1.87 1.25 -3.55
CA PRO A 51 1.43 2.56 -3.98
C PRO A 51 1.61 2.67 -5.49
N GLU A 52 0.56 3.06 -6.22
CA GLU A 52 0.67 3.30 -7.67
C GLU A 52 1.42 4.63 -7.93
N LEU A 53 2.61 4.76 -7.36
CA LEU A 53 3.49 5.92 -7.54
C LEU A 53 4.28 5.85 -8.84
N LYS A 54 4.27 4.69 -9.52
CA LYS A 54 4.98 4.48 -10.79
C LYS A 54 4.56 5.49 -11.88
N LYS A 55 3.29 5.90 -11.91
CA LYS A 55 2.78 6.91 -12.86
C LYS A 55 3.21 8.35 -12.54
N TYR A 56 3.79 8.58 -11.37
CA TYR A 56 4.31 9.86 -10.91
C TYR A 56 5.84 9.95 -11.01
N MET A 57 6.50 8.88 -11.46
CA MET A 57 7.95 8.88 -11.68
C MET A 57 8.32 9.94 -12.71
N ASP A 58 9.46 10.60 -12.47
CA ASP A 58 10.00 11.67 -13.30
C ASP A 58 9.06 12.88 -13.46
N LYS A 59 8.05 13.00 -12.59
CA LYS A 59 7.14 14.15 -12.52
C LYS A 59 7.51 15.05 -11.36
N GLU A 60 7.29 16.35 -11.58
CA GLU A 60 7.39 17.33 -10.51
C GLU A 60 6.18 17.20 -9.59
N MET A 61 6.47 16.99 -8.31
CA MET A 61 5.51 16.77 -7.25
C MET A 61 5.54 17.91 -6.27
N ASP A 62 4.38 18.29 -5.75
CA ASP A 62 4.20 19.13 -4.59
C ASP A 62 3.78 18.25 -3.40
N LEU A 63 4.56 18.30 -2.33
CA LEU A 63 4.43 17.43 -1.17
C LEU A 63 4.15 18.28 0.06
N LYS A 64 3.01 18.03 0.71
CA LYS A 64 2.71 18.57 2.04
C LYS A 64 3.10 17.53 3.06
N LEU A 65 3.99 17.93 3.97
CA LEU A 65 4.54 17.08 5.00
C LEU A 65 3.97 17.46 6.37
N ASN A 66 4.15 16.58 7.34
CA ASN A 66 3.83 16.84 8.74
C ASN A 66 4.46 18.17 9.22
N GLY A 67 3.76 18.85 10.12
CA GLY A 67 4.20 20.14 10.67
C GLY A 67 4.02 21.32 9.71
N ASN A 68 3.07 21.22 8.75
CA ASN A 68 2.78 22.26 7.75
C ASN A 68 3.99 22.65 6.89
N ARG A 69 4.88 21.68 6.63
CA ARG A 69 6.03 21.86 5.73
C ARG A 69 5.61 21.52 4.31
N ARG A 70 6.16 22.24 3.34
CA ARG A 70 5.90 22.01 1.93
C ARG A 70 7.21 21.87 1.19
N VAL A 71 7.33 20.83 0.38
CA VAL A 71 8.50 20.55 -0.46
C VAL A 71 7.99 20.24 -1.86
N SER A 72 8.64 20.78 -2.89
CA SER A 72 8.42 20.31 -4.26
C SER A 72 9.70 19.83 -4.92
N GLY A 73 9.60 18.93 -5.87
CA GLY A 73 10.72 18.45 -6.68
C GLY A 73 10.33 17.24 -7.53
N VAL A 74 11.29 16.64 -8.21
CA VAL A 74 11.05 15.53 -9.16
C VAL A 74 11.10 14.19 -8.43
N LEU A 75 10.05 13.38 -8.53
CA LEU A 75 10.04 12.03 -7.95
C LEU A 75 10.95 11.08 -8.76
N ARG A 76 12.04 10.62 -8.14
CA ARG A 76 13.02 9.72 -8.77
C ARG A 76 12.97 8.28 -8.29
N GLY A 77 12.27 8.02 -7.18
CA GLY A 77 12.15 6.68 -6.67
C GLY A 77 11.23 6.62 -5.45
N PHE A 78 10.70 5.43 -5.20
CA PHE A 78 9.92 5.14 -4.01
C PHE A 78 10.08 3.69 -3.60
N ASP A 79 9.70 3.37 -2.36
CA ASP A 79 9.63 2.02 -1.84
C ASP A 79 8.20 1.64 -1.38
N PRO A 80 7.94 0.38 -0.98
CA PRO A 80 6.62 -0.04 -0.50
C PRO A 80 6.09 0.71 0.73
N PHE A 81 6.96 1.39 1.49
CA PHE A 81 6.59 2.21 2.64
C PHE A 81 6.35 3.68 2.27
N MET A 82 6.34 4.01 0.98
CA MET A 82 6.24 5.36 0.44
C MET A 82 7.38 6.28 0.87
N ASN A 83 8.55 5.75 1.23
CA ASN A 83 9.74 6.60 1.29
C ASN A 83 10.09 7.00 -0.15
N MET A 84 10.42 8.27 -0.36
CA MET A 84 10.60 8.85 -1.70
C MET A 84 11.94 9.52 -1.86
N VAL A 85 12.52 9.39 -3.04
CA VAL A 85 13.67 10.18 -3.48
C VAL A 85 13.14 11.34 -4.33
N ILE A 86 13.38 12.56 -3.87
CA ILE A 86 13.01 13.79 -4.56
C ILE A 86 14.29 14.50 -5.01
N GLU A 87 14.43 14.70 -6.32
CA GLU A 87 15.51 15.49 -6.92
C GLU A 87 15.07 16.96 -7.11
N ASP A 88 16.03 17.88 -7.16
CA ASP A 88 15.81 19.33 -7.27
C ASP A 88 14.78 19.86 -6.25
N ALA A 89 14.85 19.33 -5.03
CA ALA A 89 13.90 19.62 -3.98
C ALA A 89 14.02 21.07 -3.51
N ILE A 90 12.88 21.75 -3.40
CA ILE A 90 12.73 23.10 -2.87
C ILE A 90 11.79 23.04 -1.67
N GLU A 91 12.25 23.46 -0.50
CA GLU A 91 11.40 23.67 0.67
C GLU A 91 10.79 25.07 0.63
N TYR A 92 9.52 25.17 1.03
CA TYR A 92 8.79 26.42 1.18
C TYR A 92 8.47 26.62 2.66
N PRO A 93 9.33 27.34 3.42
CA PRO A 93 9.09 27.66 4.81
C PRO A 93 7.82 28.51 4.97
N LYS A 94 7.19 28.44 6.14
CA LYS A 94 6.06 29.33 6.46
C LYS A 94 6.46 30.82 6.44
N ASN A 95 7.68 31.11 6.85
CA ASN A 95 8.27 32.44 6.88
C ASN A 95 9.64 32.37 6.21
N GLY A 96 9.89 33.23 5.22
CA GLY A 96 11.15 33.30 4.49
C GLY A 96 11.04 32.81 3.05
N ASP A 97 12.17 32.87 2.36
CA ASP A 97 12.25 32.53 0.94
C ASP A 97 12.37 31.01 0.72
N PRO A 98 12.00 30.51 -0.48
CA PRO A 98 12.20 29.11 -0.84
C PRO A 98 13.68 28.71 -0.75
N VAL A 99 13.95 27.52 -0.21
CA VAL A 99 15.30 27.00 -0.01
C VAL A 99 15.52 25.76 -0.86
N SER A 100 16.58 25.77 -1.68
CA SER A 100 16.98 24.59 -2.45
C SER A 100 17.70 23.58 -1.55
N LEU A 101 17.24 22.33 -1.59
CA LEU A 101 17.78 21.21 -0.82
C LEU A 101 18.53 20.20 -1.71
N GLY A 102 18.39 20.27 -3.04
CA GLY A 102 18.99 19.31 -3.97
C GLY A 102 18.27 17.95 -3.92
N MET A 103 19.02 16.86 -3.81
CA MET A 103 18.45 15.51 -3.73
C MET A 103 18.19 15.11 -2.28
N VAL A 104 16.93 14.79 -1.95
CA VAL A 104 16.51 14.44 -0.58
C VAL A 104 15.70 13.16 -0.55
N VAL A 105 15.75 12.47 0.60
CA VAL A 105 14.86 11.35 0.91
C VAL A 105 13.79 11.81 1.88
N ILE A 106 12.52 11.61 1.51
CA ILE A 106 11.36 11.91 2.34
C ILE A 106 10.80 10.60 2.88
N ARG A 107 10.63 10.52 4.20
CA ARG A 107 10.02 9.35 4.86
C ARG A 107 8.52 9.30 4.56
N GLY A 108 8.00 8.15 4.16
CA GLY A 108 6.59 8.00 3.76
C GLY A 108 5.58 8.39 4.84
N ASN A 109 5.87 8.06 6.10
CA ASN A 109 5.03 8.45 7.24
C ASN A 109 4.93 9.97 7.47
N SER A 110 5.81 10.75 6.87
CA SER A 110 5.80 12.22 6.98
C SER A 110 4.93 12.88 5.91
N VAL A 111 4.49 12.15 4.89
CA VAL A 111 3.74 12.68 3.75
C VAL A 111 2.25 12.74 4.11
N VAL A 112 1.68 13.93 4.04
CA VAL A 112 0.25 14.17 4.28
C VAL A 112 -0.52 14.20 2.97
N ILE A 113 0.00 14.97 1.99
CA ILE A 113 -0.60 15.11 0.65
C ILE A 113 0.52 15.09 -0.38
N MET A 114 0.23 14.48 -1.52
CA MET A 114 1.07 14.47 -2.72
C MET A 114 0.22 14.90 -3.92
N GLU A 115 0.68 15.93 -4.63
CA GLU A 115 -0.02 16.52 -5.78
C GLU A 115 0.98 16.66 -6.94
N PRO A 116 0.69 16.14 -8.15
CA PRO A 116 1.53 16.38 -9.32
C PRO A 116 1.32 17.82 -9.80
N LYS A 117 2.39 18.51 -10.20
CA LYS A 117 2.28 19.85 -10.83
C LYS A 117 1.83 19.78 -12.30
N GLU A 118 1.95 18.60 -12.91
CA GLU A 118 1.54 18.33 -14.28
C GLU A 118 0.37 17.35 -14.35
N ARG A 119 -0.34 17.35 -15.48
CA ARG A 119 -1.37 16.33 -15.75
C ARG A 119 -0.70 14.98 -15.97
N ILE A 120 -1.16 13.97 -15.23
CA ILE A 120 -0.76 12.58 -15.42
C ILE A 120 -1.61 11.98 -16.54
N SER A 121 -0.95 11.49 -17.58
CA SER A 121 -1.54 10.80 -18.74
C SER A 121 -1.37 9.29 -18.64
#